data_AF-A0A7K3RPM7-F1
#
_entry.id   AF-A0A7K3RPM7-F1
#
_cell.length_a   1.000
_cell.length_b   1.000
_cell.length_c   1.000
_cell.angle_alpha   90.00
_cell.angle_beta   90.00
_cell.angle_gamma   90.00
#
_symmetry.space_group_name_H-M   'P 1'
#
loop_
_entity.id
_entity.type
_entity.pdbx_description
1 polymer ?
#
loop_
_entity_poly.entity_id
_entity_poly.type
_entity_poly.pdbx_seq_one_letter_code
_entity_poly.pdbx_strand_id
1 'polypeptide(L)' 'ASAQESGRRWVLRLGPDEARAAVAAVTGGAAFAALDDFTLATPSLEDVYLALGGDAGDATEGLVKA' A
#
# COMPACT_ATOMS: atom_id res chain seq x y z
N ALA A 1 2.01 15.88 -3.58
CA ALA A 1 2.49 14.61 -3.00
C ALA A 1 3.72 14.14 -3.76
N SER A 2 4.73 13.60 -3.08
CA SER A 2 5.87 12.92 -3.72
C SER A 2 5.65 11.41 -3.67
N ALA A 3 5.94 10.72 -4.77
CA ALA A 3 6.00 9.26 -4.77
C ALA A 3 7.34 8.81 -4.17
N GLN A 4 7.30 7.78 -3.33
CA GLN A 4 8.48 7.09 -2.85
C GLN A 4 8.66 5.81 -3.66
N GLU A 5 9.78 5.72 -4.37
CA GLU A 5 10.08 4.62 -5.28
C GLU A 5 11.10 3.67 -4.66
N SER A 6 10.87 2.37 -4.79
CA SER A 6 11.77 1.30 -4.38
C SER A 6 11.72 0.18 -5.43
N GLY A 7 12.64 0.23 -6.38
CA GLY A 7 12.64 -0.67 -7.54
C GLY A 7 11.36 -0.52 -8.37
N ARG A 8 10.52 -1.56 -8.42
CA ARG A 8 9.20 -1.52 -9.09
C ARG A 8 8.05 -1.14 -8.16
N ARG A 9 8.33 -0.94 -6.86
CA ARG A 9 7.32 -0.56 -5.85
C ARG A 9 7.27 0.96 -5.74
N TRP A 10 6.07 1.50 -5.84
CA TRP A 10 5.79 2.92 -5.68
C TRP A 10 4.83 3.09 -4.52
N VAL A 11 5.14 4.00 -3.60
CA VAL A 11 4.30 4.33 -2.44
C VAL A 11 3.95 5.80 -2.52
N LEU A 12 2.66 6.12 -2.40
CA LEU A 12 2.17 7.49 -2.40
C LEU A 12 1.51 7.78 -1.05
N ARG A 13 1.84 8.93 -0.45
CA ARG A 13 1.09 9.48 0.69
C ARG A 13 0.24 10.64 0.21
N LEU A 14 -1.07 10.46 0.30
CA LEU A 14 -2.10 11.38 -0.21
C LEU A 14 -3.11 11.71 0.90
N GLY A 15 -3.85 12.80 0.71
CA GLY A 15 -5.06 13.03 1.51
C GLY A 15 -6.13 11.96 1.22
N PRO A 16 -7.10 11.72 2.13
CA PRO A 16 -8.09 10.65 1.96
C PRO A 16 -8.87 10.72 0.64
N ASP A 17 -9.28 11.92 0.22
CA ASP A 17 -10.07 12.09 -1.00
C ASP A 17 -9.23 11.88 -2.27
N GLU A 18 -8.00 12.37 -2.27
CA GLU A 18 -7.04 12.13 -3.35
C GLU A 18 -6.68 10.64 -3.47
N ALA A 19 -6.52 9.95 -2.34
CA ALA A 19 -6.27 8.51 -2.31
C ALA A 19 -7.43 7.73 -2.95
N ARG A 20 -8.68 8.06 -2.59
CA ARG A 20 -9.87 7.43 -3.18
C ARG A 20 -9.97 7.71 -4.68
N ALA A 21 -9.69 8.94 -5.11
CA ALA A 21 -9.69 9.32 -6.52
C ALA A 21 -8.63 8.55 -7.31
N ALA A 22 -7.42 8.41 -6.76
CA ALA A 22 -6.33 7.66 -7.40
C ALA A 22 -6.67 6.17 -7.53
N VAL A 23 -7.21 5.54 -6.48
CA VAL A 23 -7.66 4.14 -6.55
C VAL A 23 -8.75 3.99 -7.60
N ALA A 24 -9.77 4.86 -7.59
CA ALA A 24 -10.86 4.82 -8.56
C ALA A 24 -10.38 4.97 -10.01
N ALA A 25 -9.38 5.83 -10.26
CA ALA A 25 -8.80 6.00 -11.59
C ALA A 25 -8.06 4.75 -12.07
N VAL A 26 -7.32 4.08 -11.18
CA VAL A 26 -6.61 2.84 -11.50
C VAL A 26 -7.57 1.69 -11.73
N THR A 27 -8.55 1.51 -10.84
CA THR A 27 -9.48 0.37 -10.89
C THR A 27 -10.64 0.55 -11.87
N GLY A 28 -10.97 1.79 -12.23
CA GLY A 28 -12.06 2.10 -13.16
C GLY A 28 -11.63 2.29 -14.62
N GLY A 29 -10.33 2.28 -14.90
CA GLY A 29 -9.77 2.60 -16.21
C GLY A 29 -9.16 1.41 -16.94
N ALA A 30 -8.65 1.67 -18.16
CA ALA A 30 -7.91 0.69 -18.96
C ALA A 30 -6.65 0.14 -18.25
N ALA A 31 -6.12 0.90 -17.27
CA ALA A 31 -5.03 0.45 -16.42
C ALA A 31 -5.38 -0.82 -15.64
N PHE A 32 -6.64 -0.97 -15.19
CA PHE A 32 -7.07 -2.16 -14.46
C PHE A 32 -6.91 -3.45 -15.29
N ALA A 33 -7.21 -3.38 -16.59
CA ALA A 33 -7.06 -4.52 -17.50
C ALA A 33 -5.59 -4.91 -17.75
N ALA A 34 -4.64 -4.02 -17.43
CA ALA A 34 -3.21 -4.27 -17.54
C ALA A 34 -2.58 -4.75 -16.21
N LEU A 35 -3.36 -4.86 -15.13
CA LEU A 35 -2.87 -5.40 -13.86
C LEU A 35 -3.01 -6.93 -13.84
N ASP A 36 -1.89 -7.62 -13.74
CA ASP A 36 -1.86 -9.10 -13.65
C ASP A 36 -2.34 -9.62 -12.29
N ASP A 37 -2.08 -8.86 -11.21
CA ASP A 37 -2.46 -9.19 -9.84
C ASP A 37 -2.80 -7.90 -9.09
N PHE A 38 -4.08 -7.72 -8.75
CA PHE A 38 -4.57 -6.57 -8.00
C PHE A 38 -5.27 -7.04 -6.74
N THR A 39 -4.79 -6.56 -5.59
CA THR A 39 -5.43 -6.75 -4.30
C THR A 39 -5.75 -5.40 -3.68
N LEU A 40 -7.02 -5.23 -3.27
CA LEU A 40 -7.44 -4.12 -2.41
C LEU A 40 -7.70 -4.68 -1.02
N ALA A 41 -6.83 -4.34 -0.08
CA ALA A 41 -6.97 -4.72 1.32
C ALA A 41 -7.11 -3.49 2.21
N THR A 42 -7.89 -3.61 3.28
CA THR A 42 -7.76 -2.71 4.42
C THR A 42 -6.36 -2.86 4.99
N PRO A 43 -5.62 -1.76 5.21
CA PRO A 43 -4.29 -1.85 5.79
C PRO A 43 -4.34 -2.55 7.16
N SER A 44 -3.46 -3.51 7.35
CA SER A 44 -3.23 -4.20 8.61
C SER A 44 -2.32 -3.40 9.53
N LEU A 45 -2.19 -3.82 10.80
CA LEU A 45 -1.20 -3.24 11.71
C LEU A 45 0.24 -3.46 11.23
N GLU A 46 0.51 -4.55 10.54
CA GLU A 46 1.80 -4.83 9.93
C GLU A 46 2.15 -3.79 8.86
N ASP A 47 1.19 -3.46 7.99
CA ASP A 47 1.37 -2.42 6.97
C ASP A 47 1.70 -1.06 7.60
N VAL A 48 1.06 -0.72 8.72
CA VAL A 48 1.33 0.50 9.48
C VAL A 48 2.71 0.44 10.13
N TYR A 49 3.09 -0.70 10.71
CA TYR A 49 4.39 -0.90 11.34
C TYR A 49 5.55 -0.74 10.34
N LEU A 50 5.44 -1.41 9.18
CA LEU A 50 6.42 -1.27 8.10
C LEU A 50 6.47 0.18 7.58
N ALA A 51 5.33 0.86 7.47
CA ALA A 51 5.28 2.27 7.05
C ALA A 51 5.91 3.26 8.07
N LEU A 52 6.13 2.83 9.32
CA LEU A 52 6.80 3.59 10.38
C LEU A 52 8.29 3.27 10.51
N GLY A 53 8.83 2.40 9.63
CA GLY A 53 10.25 2.00 9.64
C GLY A 53 10.53 0.71 10.41
N GLY A 54 9.51 -0.10 10.65
CA GLY A 54 9.68 -1.47 11.16
C GLY A 54 10.47 -2.35 10.20
N ASP A 55 11.24 -3.30 10.74
CA ASP A 55 12.00 -4.25 9.93
C ASP A 55 11.10 -5.38 9.42
N ALA A 56 11.24 -5.74 8.14
CA ALA A 56 10.43 -6.79 7.53
C ALA A 56 10.78 -8.20 8.04
N GLY A 57 11.96 -8.39 8.63
CA GLY A 57 12.34 -9.61 9.34
C GLY A 57 11.61 -9.75 10.68
N ASP A 58 11.47 -8.66 11.44
CA ASP A 58 10.72 -8.64 12.71
C ASP A 58 9.19 -8.74 12.51
N ALA A 59 8.66 -8.31 11.36
CA ALA A 59 7.23 -8.38 11.05
C ALA A 59 6.67 -9.82 11.01
N THR A 60 7.51 -10.83 10.76
CA THR A 60 7.10 -12.25 10.79
C THR A 60 6.86 -12.78 12.21
N GLU A 61 7.41 -12.14 13.23
CA GLU A 61 7.14 -12.43 14.63
C GLU A 61 5.95 -11.57 15.08
N GLY A 62 4.74 -12.00 14.68
CA GLY A 62 3.50 -11.29 14.93
C GLY A 62 3.41 -10.75 16.36
N LEU A 63 3.25 -9.42 16.48
CA LEU A 63 3.03 -8.69 17.73
C LEU A 63 1.63 -8.99 18.30
N VAL A 64 1.35 -10.26 18.62
CA VAL A 64 0.23 -10.67 19.46
C VAL A 64 0.80 -10.91 20.86
N LYS A 65 0.62 -9.91 21.74
CA LYS A 65 0.77 -10.12 23.17
C LYS A 65 -0.36 -11.05 23.64
N ALA A 66 0.01 -12.20 24.21
CA ALA A 66 -0.86 -13.03 25.04
C ALA A 66 -1.36 -12.25 26.27
#